data_AF-A0A820A3U7-F1
#
_entry.id   AF-A0A820A3U7-F1
#
_cell.length_a   1.000
_cell.length_b   1.000
_cell.length_c   1.000
_cell.angle_alpha   90.00
_cell.angle_beta   90.00
_cell.angle_gamma   90.00
#
_symmetry.space_group_name_H-M   'P 1'
#
loop_
_entity.id
_entity.type
_entity.pdbx_description
1 polymer ?
#
loop_
_entity_poly.entity_id
_entity_poly.type
_entity_poly.pdbx_seq_one_letter_code
_entity_poly.pdbx_strand_id
1 'polypeptide(L)'
;LWSTHFRTGGARGTNQTPLNCLKITGASKRPECQDTFLQLHITSQTSLYMENVWPWIADHNLDYPDHSQIDIFNARTILVESQGLLWMYGTSAEHSVFSQYQFLNAQNIFLEQAQTESAYYQSEPPAPEPFTSLASWTDPVFDSGSINDNTCAKGYGIDITNEKNIYIYNAGLYSFFRNWNTSCIGKPTDSYCQKAMFRILGNTQNIYI
;
A
#
# COMPACT_ATOMS: atom_id res chain seq x y z
N LEU A 1 11.18 -14.96 -7.64
CA LEU A 1 11.73 -13.59 -7.72
C LEU A 1 12.76 -13.45 -6.61
N TRP A 2 13.98 -13.03 -6.91
CA TRP A 2 15.04 -12.84 -5.90
C TRP A 2 15.70 -11.50 -6.15
N SER A 3 15.78 -10.65 -5.13
CA SER A 3 16.38 -9.29 -5.25
C SER A 3 15.82 -8.54 -6.48
N THR A 4 14.50 -8.63 -6.66
CA THR A 4 13.78 -8.03 -7.79
C THR A 4 12.82 -7.00 -7.23
N HIS A 5 13.02 -5.74 -7.58
CA HIS A 5 12.32 -4.61 -6.99
C HIS A 5 11.48 -3.90 -8.05
N PHE A 6 10.37 -3.30 -7.62
CA PHE A 6 9.50 -2.49 -8.46
C PHE A 6 9.54 -1.09 -7.89
N ARG A 7 9.89 -0.11 -8.72
CA ARG A 7 10.00 1.29 -8.29
C ARG A 7 9.21 2.17 -9.24
N THR A 8 8.38 3.03 -8.66
CA THR A 8 7.58 4.03 -9.39
C THR A 8 7.84 5.42 -8.83
N GLY A 9 8.10 6.38 -9.71
CA GLY A 9 8.50 7.74 -9.34
C GLY A 9 9.87 7.90 -8.67
N GLY A 10 10.19 9.14 -8.30
CA GLY A 10 11.28 9.49 -7.38
C GLY A 10 12.71 9.30 -7.88
N ALA A 11 12.92 9.12 -9.18
CA ALA A 11 14.24 8.96 -9.76
C ALA A 11 14.35 9.62 -11.13
N ARG A 12 15.58 9.88 -11.58
CA ARG A 12 15.89 10.37 -12.91
C ARG A 12 15.38 9.36 -13.94
N GLY A 13 14.65 9.87 -14.92
CA GLY A 13 14.03 9.06 -15.97
C GLY A 13 12.58 8.68 -15.71
N THR A 14 12.05 8.86 -14.49
CA THR A 14 10.61 8.64 -14.21
C THR A 14 9.73 9.81 -14.62
N ASN A 15 10.32 10.99 -14.90
CA ASN A 15 9.63 12.28 -15.08
C ASN A 15 8.77 12.72 -13.88
N GLN A 16 8.90 12.04 -12.75
CA GLN A 16 8.16 12.29 -11.52
C GLN A 16 9.15 12.59 -10.39
N THR A 17 9.69 13.80 -10.45
CA THR A 17 10.71 14.35 -9.54
C THR A 17 10.11 15.51 -8.73
N PRO A 18 10.84 16.12 -7.79
CA PRO A 18 10.37 17.29 -7.04
C PRO A 18 9.98 18.49 -7.93
N LEU A 19 10.37 18.52 -9.21
CA LEU A 19 9.94 19.59 -10.12
C LEU A 19 8.43 19.57 -10.40
N ASN A 20 7.81 18.38 -10.44
CA ASN A 20 6.40 18.20 -10.81
C ASN A 20 5.59 17.63 -9.64
N CYS A 21 6.23 16.79 -8.82
CA CYS A 21 5.55 15.98 -7.81
C CYS A 21 5.96 16.32 -6.38
N LEU A 22 6.56 17.48 -6.12
CA LEU A 22 6.89 17.91 -4.75
C LEU A 22 5.71 17.72 -3.80
N LYS A 23 5.93 17.27 -2.57
CA LYS A 23 4.86 17.17 -1.58
C LYS A 23 4.10 18.49 -1.47
N ILE A 24 2.78 18.40 -1.39
CA ILE A 24 1.95 19.56 -1.05
C ILE A 24 0.93 19.18 0.00
N THR A 25 0.50 20.15 0.81
CA THR A 25 -0.57 19.94 1.78
C THR A 25 -1.90 20.38 1.19
N GLY A 26 -2.86 19.45 1.11
CA GLY A 26 -4.22 19.70 0.63
C GLY A 26 -4.57 18.88 -0.62
N ALA A 27 -5.87 18.64 -0.83
CA ALA A 27 -6.35 17.83 -1.95
C ALA A 27 -6.05 18.52 -3.30
N SER A 28 -5.10 17.96 -4.05
CA SER A 28 -4.84 18.36 -5.44
C SER A 28 -4.82 17.13 -6.33
N LYS A 29 -5.51 17.21 -7.48
CA LYS A 29 -5.38 16.20 -8.52
C LYS A 29 -4.17 16.56 -9.36
N ARG A 30 -3.13 15.72 -9.33
CA ARG A 30 -1.92 15.86 -10.15
C ARG A 30 -1.78 14.64 -11.07
N PRO A 31 -2.46 14.63 -12.23
CA PRO A 31 -2.41 13.51 -13.17
C PRO A 31 -0.98 13.12 -13.57
N GLU A 32 -0.08 14.09 -13.67
CA GLU A 32 1.34 13.90 -13.97
C GLU A 32 2.10 13.11 -12.89
N CYS A 33 1.55 13.04 -11.67
CA CYS A 33 2.11 12.28 -10.55
C CYS A 33 1.36 10.96 -10.29
N GLN A 34 0.37 10.60 -11.13
CA GLN A 34 -0.20 9.26 -11.14
C GLN A 34 0.75 8.34 -11.94
N ASP A 35 1.03 7.16 -11.40
CA ASP A 35 1.89 6.16 -12.05
C ASP A 35 1.11 4.85 -12.27
N THR A 36 1.42 3.76 -11.56
CA THR A 36 0.86 2.44 -11.91
C THR A 36 -0.49 2.16 -11.27
N PHE A 37 -1.28 1.37 -12.01
CA PHE A 37 -2.52 0.77 -11.52
C PHE A 37 -2.26 -0.36 -10.49
N LEU A 38 -1.25 -1.19 -10.73
CA LEU A 38 -0.86 -2.31 -9.88
C LEU A 38 0.61 -2.64 -10.18
N GLN A 39 1.46 -2.78 -9.17
CA GLN A 39 2.88 -3.13 -9.39
C GLN A 39 3.09 -4.63 -9.61
N LEU A 40 2.38 -5.50 -8.89
CA LEU A 40 2.49 -6.95 -9.04
C LEU A 40 1.13 -7.65 -8.91
N HIS A 41 0.75 -8.42 -9.95
CA HIS A 41 -0.45 -9.27 -9.95
C HIS A 41 -0.04 -10.75 -9.99
N ILE A 42 -0.32 -11.47 -8.91
CA ILE A 42 -0.11 -12.92 -8.81
C ILE A 42 -1.45 -13.61 -9.04
N THR A 43 -1.68 -14.04 -10.29
CA THR A 43 -2.97 -14.59 -10.72
C THR A 43 -3.22 -16.02 -10.21
N SER A 44 -4.46 -16.48 -10.31
CA SER A 44 -4.96 -17.70 -9.66
C SER A 44 -4.20 -19.00 -9.95
N GLN A 45 -3.55 -19.12 -11.10
CA GLN A 45 -2.82 -20.33 -11.48
C GLN A 45 -1.33 -20.29 -11.11
N THR A 46 -0.89 -19.23 -10.43
CA THR A 46 0.52 -19.03 -10.12
C THR A 46 0.93 -19.84 -8.87
N SER A 47 2.17 -20.30 -8.84
CA SER A 47 2.91 -20.58 -7.59
C SER A 47 4.20 -19.80 -7.68
N LEU A 48 4.60 -19.16 -6.60
CA LEU A 48 5.71 -18.21 -6.63
C LEU A 48 6.45 -18.21 -5.30
N TYR A 49 7.77 -18.27 -5.43
CA TYR A 49 8.70 -17.92 -4.36
C TYR A 49 9.22 -16.51 -4.64
N MET A 50 9.15 -15.64 -3.64
CA MET A 50 9.77 -14.32 -3.67
C MET A 50 10.60 -14.08 -2.42
N GLU A 51 11.83 -13.61 -2.60
CA GLU A 51 12.74 -13.24 -1.51
C GLU A 51 13.44 -11.92 -1.83
N ASN A 52 13.51 -11.02 -0.83
CA ASN A 52 14.07 -9.68 -0.99
C ASN A 52 13.42 -8.95 -2.18
N VAL A 53 12.11 -8.75 -2.10
CA VAL A 53 11.31 -8.11 -3.15
C VAL A 53 10.67 -6.85 -2.56
N TRP A 54 10.91 -5.71 -3.21
CA TRP A 54 10.46 -4.40 -2.75
C TRP A 54 9.72 -3.63 -3.85
N PRO A 55 8.41 -3.85 -3.93
CA PRO A 55 7.46 -2.90 -4.50
C PRO A 55 7.38 -1.59 -3.71
N TRP A 56 8.05 -0.55 -4.22
CA TRP A 56 8.10 0.78 -3.61
C TRP A 56 7.48 1.81 -4.54
N ILE A 57 6.64 2.65 -3.95
CA ILE A 57 6.14 3.86 -4.57
C ILE A 57 6.82 5.05 -3.90
N ALA A 58 7.39 5.95 -4.70
CA ALA A 58 8.29 6.95 -4.16
C ALA A 58 7.58 7.97 -3.26
N ASP A 59 7.98 7.98 -1.99
CA ASP A 59 7.62 9.00 -1.01
C ASP A 59 8.62 10.18 -0.99
N HIS A 60 9.82 9.96 -1.53
CA HIS A 60 10.85 10.98 -1.69
C HIS A 60 11.69 10.74 -2.94
N ASN A 61 12.41 11.77 -3.35
CA ASN A 61 13.31 11.69 -4.48
C ASN A 61 14.69 11.14 -4.10
N LEU A 62 15.22 10.21 -4.89
CA LEU A 62 16.48 9.51 -4.62
C LEU A 62 17.71 10.25 -5.15
N ASP A 63 17.57 11.03 -6.22
CA ASP A 63 18.71 11.55 -6.98
C ASP A 63 19.12 12.99 -6.62
N TYR A 64 18.33 13.71 -5.81
CA TYR A 64 18.59 15.10 -5.42
C TYR A 64 19.13 15.13 -3.98
N PRO A 65 20.09 16.02 -3.66
CA PRO A 65 20.76 16.02 -2.36
C PRO A 65 19.85 16.26 -1.15
N ASP A 66 18.71 16.93 -1.34
CA ASP A 66 17.78 17.28 -0.28
C ASP A 66 16.73 16.18 -0.02
N HIS A 67 16.74 15.10 -0.82
CA HIS A 67 15.78 14.00 -0.75
C HIS A 67 14.34 14.50 -0.60
N SER A 68 13.96 15.52 -1.40
CA SER A 68 12.65 16.15 -1.23
C SER A 68 11.54 15.12 -1.32
N GLN A 69 10.62 15.19 -0.37
CA GLN A 69 9.41 14.39 -0.34
C GLN A 69 8.50 14.74 -1.53
N ILE A 70 7.88 13.72 -2.12
CA ILE A 70 7.05 13.83 -3.32
C ILE A 70 5.76 13.03 -3.14
N ASP A 71 4.69 13.43 -3.83
CA ASP A 71 3.47 12.63 -3.92
C ASP A 71 3.50 11.87 -5.24
N ILE A 72 3.51 10.54 -5.16
CA ILE A 72 3.29 9.64 -6.29
C ILE A 72 2.06 8.81 -6.00
N PHE A 73 1.11 8.82 -6.93
CA PHE A 73 -0.15 8.09 -6.77
C PHE A 73 -0.09 6.78 -7.55
N ASN A 74 -0.07 5.68 -6.83
CA ASN A 74 -0.28 4.34 -7.38
C ASN A 74 -1.47 3.69 -6.71
N ALA A 75 -2.27 2.96 -7.46
CA ALA A 75 -3.49 2.40 -6.89
C ALA A 75 -3.17 1.22 -5.95
N ARG A 76 -2.42 0.21 -6.40
CA ARG A 76 -2.14 -1.01 -5.62
C ARG A 76 -0.69 -1.44 -5.74
N THR A 77 -0.18 -2.07 -4.70
CA THR A 77 1.18 -2.62 -4.73
C THR A 77 1.16 -4.09 -5.15
N ILE A 78 0.73 -5.02 -4.30
CA ILE A 78 0.68 -6.45 -4.59
C ILE A 78 -0.76 -6.97 -4.47
N LEU A 79 -1.26 -7.60 -5.54
CA LEU A 79 -2.52 -8.35 -5.55
C LEU A 79 -2.25 -9.83 -5.77
N VAL A 80 -2.87 -10.67 -4.96
CA VAL A 80 -2.68 -12.12 -4.94
C VAL A 80 -4.03 -12.82 -5.03
N GLU A 81 -4.20 -13.65 -6.05
CA GLU A 81 -5.36 -14.51 -6.27
C GLU A 81 -4.98 -16.00 -6.38
N SER A 82 -3.70 -16.29 -6.19
CA SER A 82 -3.07 -17.61 -6.34
C SER A 82 -3.79 -18.72 -5.57
N GLN A 83 -4.05 -19.82 -6.26
CA GLN A 83 -4.47 -21.09 -5.63
C GLN A 83 -3.28 -22.01 -5.32
N GLY A 84 -2.09 -21.69 -5.83
CA GLY A 84 -0.86 -22.44 -5.63
C GLY A 84 -0.08 -22.00 -4.39
N LEU A 85 1.09 -22.60 -4.17
CA LEU A 85 1.93 -22.27 -3.02
C LEU A 85 2.64 -20.93 -3.23
N LEU A 86 2.52 -20.05 -2.25
CA LEU A 86 3.22 -18.77 -2.22
C LEU A 86 4.13 -18.66 -1.02
N TRP A 87 5.38 -18.32 -1.29
CA TRP A 87 6.41 -18.09 -0.29
C TRP A 87 6.95 -16.67 -0.46
N MET A 88 6.79 -15.84 0.57
CA MET A 88 7.19 -14.44 0.56
C MET A 88 8.15 -14.16 1.70
N TYR A 89 9.45 -14.14 1.39
CA TYR A 89 10.52 -13.96 2.35
C TYR A 89 11.11 -12.55 2.31
N GLY A 90 10.98 -11.80 3.41
CA GLY A 90 11.52 -10.44 3.54
C GLY A 90 11.01 -9.50 2.44
N THR A 91 9.69 -9.47 2.23
CA THR A 91 9.06 -8.64 1.20
C THR A 91 8.48 -7.36 1.80
N SER A 92 8.53 -6.29 1.02
CA SER A 92 7.99 -4.98 1.38
C SER A 92 7.02 -4.49 0.32
N ALA A 93 5.96 -3.79 0.72
CA ALA A 93 5.02 -3.15 -0.19
C ALA A 93 4.57 -1.81 0.41
N GLU A 94 4.75 -0.69 -0.29
CA GLU A 94 4.63 0.63 0.36
C GLU A 94 3.94 1.68 -0.51
N HIS A 95 3.22 2.59 0.14
CA HIS A 95 2.71 3.86 -0.38
C HIS A 95 1.68 3.80 -1.53
N SER A 96 0.98 2.68 -1.70
CA SER A 96 -0.20 2.65 -2.57
C SER A 96 -1.44 3.24 -1.91
N VAL A 97 -2.38 3.72 -2.73
CA VAL A 97 -3.63 4.35 -2.32
C VAL A 97 -4.59 3.37 -1.66
N PHE A 98 -4.75 2.17 -2.23
CA PHE A 98 -5.75 1.19 -1.79
C PHE A 98 -5.19 0.17 -0.79
N SER A 99 -4.12 -0.53 -1.15
CA SER A 99 -3.63 -1.70 -0.41
C SER A 99 -2.20 -2.05 -0.79
N GLN A 100 -1.37 -2.30 0.22
CA GLN A 100 0.00 -2.72 0.00
C GLN A 100 0.06 -4.21 -0.35
N TYR A 101 -0.55 -5.05 0.49
CA TYR A 101 -0.84 -6.45 0.15
C TYR A 101 -2.35 -6.66 0.11
N GLN A 102 -2.84 -7.18 -1.02
CA GLN A 102 -4.22 -7.62 -1.16
C GLN A 102 -4.25 -9.10 -1.53
N PHE A 103 -4.88 -9.90 -0.68
CA PHE A 103 -5.13 -11.32 -0.90
C PHE A 103 -6.62 -11.50 -1.15
N LEU A 104 -6.95 -11.98 -2.35
CA LEU A 104 -8.31 -12.13 -2.84
C LEU A 104 -8.59 -13.54 -3.36
N ASN A 105 -9.47 -14.26 -2.67
CA ASN A 105 -9.84 -15.64 -2.99
C ASN A 105 -8.63 -16.59 -3.14
N ALA A 106 -7.46 -16.26 -2.59
CA ALA A 106 -6.24 -17.03 -2.65
C ALA A 106 -6.16 -18.10 -1.54
N GLN A 107 -5.11 -18.92 -1.61
CA GLN A 107 -4.83 -19.91 -0.57
C GLN A 107 -3.35 -20.30 -0.51
N ASN A 108 -2.96 -20.86 0.63
CA ASN A 108 -1.63 -21.45 0.87
C ASN A 108 -0.49 -20.43 0.72
N ILE A 109 -0.59 -19.35 1.51
CA ILE A 109 0.36 -18.24 1.51
C ILE A 109 1.21 -18.30 2.78
N PHE A 110 2.52 -18.23 2.61
CA PHE A 110 3.49 -18.00 3.67
C PHE A 110 4.21 -16.67 3.45
N LEU A 111 4.27 -15.84 4.49
CA LEU A 111 4.84 -14.49 4.45
C LEU A 111 5.68 -14.23 5.72
N GLU A 112 6.99 -13.96 5.57
CA GLU A 112 7.94 -13.75 6.67
C GLU A 112 9.18 -12.94 6.24
N GLN A 113 9.53 -11.79 6.81
CA GLN A 113 8.70 -10.82 7.50
C GLN A 113 8.07 -9.90 6.44
N ALA A 114 6.80 -9.52 6.65
CA ALA A 114 6.14 -8.50 5.85
C ALA A 114 6.46 -7.09 6.35
N GLN A 115 6.57 -6.13 5.45
CA GLN A 115 6.69 -4.71 5.80
C GLN A 115 5.79 -3.85 4.90
N THR A 116 5.11 -2.86 5.49
CA THR A 116 4.31 -1.87 4.74
C THR A 116 4.33 -0.48 5.35
N GLU A 117 4.19 0.52 4.49
CA GLU A 117 3.92 1.91 4.87
C GLU A 117 2.72 2.49 4.11
N SER A 118 1.83 3.20 4.81
CA SER A 118 0.76 3.98 4.16
C SER A 118 1.34 5.20 3.44
N ALA A 119 0.75 5.59 2.31
CA ALA A 119 1.19 6.77 1.56
C ALA A 119 1.13 8.05 2.43
N TYR A 120 2.22 8.83 2.44
CA TYR A 120 2.39 9.92 3.42
C TYR A 120 1.46 11.12 3.19
N TYR A 121 1.05 11.35 1.94
CA TYR A 121 0.05 12.37 1.60
C TYR A 121 -1.35 12.00 2.12
N GLN A 122 -1.66 10.72 2.32
CA GLN A 122 -2.96 10.33 2.87
C GLN A 122 -3.09 10.85 4.31
N SER A 123 -4.23 11.41 4.71
CA SER A 123 -5.55 11.28 4.08
C SER A 123 -5.99 12.46 3.20
N GLU A 124 -5.07 13.21 2.58
CA GLU A 124 -5.41 14.31 1.66
C GLU A 124 -4.57 14.23 0.37
N PRO A 125 -5.10 13.68 -0.75
CA PRO A 125 -6.45 13.13 -0.84
C PRO A 125 -6.63 11.82 -0.04
N PRO A 126 -7.84 11.54 0.45
CA PRO A 126 -8.16 10.25 1.06
C PRO A 126 -8.31 9.17 0.00
N ALA A 127 -8.07 7.91 0.35
CA ALA A 127 -8.42 6.79 -0.52
C ALA A 127 -9.94 6.80 -0.79
N PRO A 128 -10.42 6.54 -2.02
CA PRO A 128 -9.68 6.00 -3.16
C PRO A 128 -9.03 7.05 -4.09
N GLU A 129 -9.16 8.34 -3.82
CA GLU A 129 -8.64 9.38 -4.70
C GLU A 129 -7.10 9.30 -4.82
N PRO A 130 -6.53 9.56 -6.02
CA PRO A 130 -7.19 10.09 -7.20
C PRO A 130 -7.82 9.04 -8.13
N PHE A 131 -7.90 7.78 -7.70
CA PHE A 131 -8.43 6.69 -8.49
C PHE A 131 -9.93 6.46 -8.24
N THR A 132 -10.57 5.80 -9.19
CA THR A 132 -11.92 5.27 -9.01
C THR A 132 -11.82 3.82 -8.52
N SER A 133 -12.53 3.48 -7.44
CA SER A 133 -12.65 2.10 -7.00
C SER A 133 -13.28 1.23 -8.10
N LEU A 134 -12.66 0.10 -8.39
CA LEU A 134 -13.11 -0.88 -9.35
C LEU A 134 -13.54 -2.16 -8.63
N ALA A 135 -14.85 -2.44 -8.67
CA ALA A 135 -15.40 -3.67 -8.08
C ALA A 135 -14.81 -4.95 -8.70
N SER A 136 -14.41 -4.91 -9.99
CA SER A 136 -13.79 -6.05 -10.67
C SER A 136 -12.40 -6.41 -10.13
N TRP A 137 -11.76 -5.51 -9.37
CA TRP A 137 -10.49 -5.73 -8.68
C TRP A 137 -10.69 -5.88 -7.17
N THR A 138 -11.95 -5.98 -6.73
CA THR A 138 -12.36 -6.03 -5.32
C THR A 138 -11.71 -4.93 -4.50
N ASP A 139 -11.67 -3.71 -5.04
CA ASP A 139 -11.06 -2.60 -4.34
C ASP A 139 -11.71 -2.35 -2.99
N PRO A 140 -10.90 -2.04 -1.96
CA PRO A 140 -11.43 -1.55 -0.71
C PRO A 140 -12.40 -0.38 -0.91
N VAL A 141 -13.60 -0.52 -0.34
CA VAL A 141 -14.49 0.62 -0.11
C VAL A 141 -14.09 1.25 1.20
N PHE A 142 -13.68 2.51 1.14
CA PHE A 142 -13.28 3.29 2.31
C PHE A 142 -14.46 4.08 2.83
N ASP A 143 -14.67 4.04 4.14
CA ASP A 143 -15.58 4.96 4.80
C ASP A 143 -14.90 6.32 4.93
N SER A 144 -15.53 7.37 4.41
CA SER A 144 -15.09 8.75 4.57
C SER A 144 -15.47 9.23 5.97
N GLY A 145 -14.85 8.63 7.00
CA GLY A 145 -15.13 8.79 8.43
C GLY A 145 -16.05 9.94 8.85
N SER A 146 -15.49 10.98 9.46
CA SER A 146 -16.23 12.24 9.69
C SER A 146 -15.73 13.30 8.71
N ILE A 147 -16.52 14.35 8.45
CA ILE A 147 -16.17 15.44 7.52
C ILE A 147 -14.76 16.04 7.79
N ASN A 148 -14.25 15.91 9.02
CA ASN A 148 -12.95 16.44 9.43
C ASN A 148 -11.93 15.35 9.85
N ASP A 149 -12.23 14.07 9.63
CA ASP A 149 -11.35 12.95 9.98
C ASP A 149 -11.42 11.83 8.94
N ASN A 150 -10.52 11.91 7.95
CA ASN A 150 -10.37 10.93 6.88
C ASN A 150 -9.39 9.80 7.23
N THR A 151 -9.07 9.57 8.51
CA THR A 151 -8.11 8.53 8.92
C THR A 151 -8.62 7.09 8.76
N CYS A 152 -9.92 6.93 8.46
CA CYS A 152 -10.52 5.68 7.99
C CYS A 152 -10.20 5.40 6.50
N ALA A 153 -9.96 6.46 5.72
CA ALA A 153 -9.82 6.42 4.27
C ALA A 153 -8.35 6.50 3.86
N LYS A 154 -7.59 5.50 4.31
CA LYS A 154 -6.16 5.31 4.00
C LYS A 154 -5.91 3.88 3.59
N GLY A 155 -4.96 3.65 2.69
CA GLY A 155 -4.66 2.34 2.14
C GLY A 155 -4.29 1.33 3.21
N TYR A 156 -4.78 0.10 3.09
CA TYR A 156 -4.49 -0.97 4.06
C TYR A 156 -3.06 -1.48 3.88
N GLY A 157 -2.40 -1.84 4.98
CA GLY A 157 -1.15 -2.60 4.95
C GLY A 157 -1.40 -3.99 4.37
N ILE A 158 -2.32 -4.73 4.99
CA ILE A 158 -2.75 -6.06 4.53
C ILE A 158 -4.28 -6.11 4.46
N ASP A 159 -4.80 -6.52 3.31
CA ASP A 159 -6.23 -6.72 3.05
C ASP A 159 -6.48 -8.15 2.57
N ILE A 160 -7.30 -8.89 3.31
CA ILE A 160 -7.55 -10.33 3.11
C ILE A 160 -9.06 -10.53 2.91
N THR A 161 -9.45 -11.15 1.79
CA THR A 161 -10.86 -11.45 1.49
C THR A 161 -11.03 -12.87 0.95
N ASN A 162 -11.85 -13.68 1.63
CA ASN A 162 -12.17 -15.06 1.25
C ASN A 162 -10.95 -15.99 1.11
N GLU A 163 -10.04 -15.92 2.07
CA GLU A 163 -8.75 -16.62 2.01
C GLU A 163 -8.73 -17.93 2.80
N LYS A 164 -7.82 -18.84 2.44
CA LYS A 164 -7.60 -20.08 3.20
C LYS A 164 -6.11 -20.40 3.38
N ASN A 165 -5.70 -20.71 4.61
CA ASN A 165 -4.33 -21.11 4.94
C ASN A 165 -3.31 -19.99 4.65
N ILE A 166 -3.38 -18.90 5.41
CA ILE A 166 -2.36 -17.83 5.38
C ILE A 166 -1.56 -17.86 6.67
N TYR A 167 -0.24 -17.83 6.52
CA TYR A 167 0.72 -17.81 7.61
C TYR A 167 1.59 -16.56 7.47
N ILE A 168 1.38 -15.61 8.38
CA ILE A 168 2.14 -14.36 8.45
C ILE A 168 3.02 -14.45 9.68
N TYR A 169 4.31 -14.68 9.47
CA TYR A 169 5.30 -14.72 10.54
C TYR A 169 6.02 -13.37 10.58
N ASN A 170 5.60 -12.52 11.51
CA ASN A 170 6.02 -11.13 11.68
C ASN A 170 5.54 -10.19 10.55
N ALA A 171 4.92 -9.09 10.95
CA ALA A 171 4.53 -8.02 10.04
C ALA A 171 4.78 -6.65 10.69
N GLY A 172 5.54 -5.79 10.02
CA GLY A 172 5.69 -4.37 10.36
C GLY A 172 4.77 -3.54 9.47
N LEU A 173 3.60 -3.15 9.98
CA LEU A 173 2.63 -2.36 9.21
C LEU A 173 2.53 -0.95 9.78
N TYR A 174 3.13 0.03 9.10
CA TYR A 174 3.31 1.37 9.62
C TYR A 174 2.40 2.41 8.96
N SER A 175 2.03 3.41 9.76
CA SER A 175 1.34 4.62 9.30
C SER A 175 1.90 5.80 10.07
N PHE A 176 2.75 6.60 9.41
CA PHE A 176 3.52 7.66 10.06
C PHE A 176 2.90 9.05 9.95
N PHE A 177 2.02 9.27 8.98
CA PHE A 177 1.57 10.60 8.60
C PHE A 177 0.05 10.72 8.52
N ARG A 178 -0.42 11.96 8.66
CA ARG A 178 -1.70 12.44 8.12
C ARG A 178 -1.36 13.65 7.25
N ASN A 179 -1.44 13.52 5.93
CA ASN A 179 -1.12 14.63 5.00
C ASN A 179 0.23 15.28 5.34
N TRP A 180 1.29 14.48 5.29
CA TRP A 180 2.67 14.87 5.61
C TRP A 180 2.94 15.32 7.06
N ASN A 181 1.92 15.30 7.94
CA ASN A 181 2.05 15.69 9.34
C ASN A 181 2.21 14.47 10.26
N THR A 182 3.24 14.48 11.10
CA THR A 182 3.58 13.40 12.04
C THR A 182 3.02 13.60 13.46
N SER A 183 2.25 14.66 13.71
CA SER A 183 1.71 14.97 15.04
C SER A 183 0.76 13.90 15.58
N CYS A 184 0.29 12.99 14.72
CA CYS A 184 -0.51 11.81 15.08
C CYS A 184 0.30 10.72 15.81
N ILE A 185 1.63 10.71 15.69
CA ILE A 185 2.51 9.71 16.31
C ILE A 185 2.54 9.91 17.84
N GLY A 186 2.42 8.79 18.58
CA GLY A 186 2.57 8.79 20.04
C GLY A 186 1.45 9.50 20.80
N LYS A 187 0.32 9.74 20.15
CA LYS A 187 -0.85 10.37 20.75
C LYS A 187 -1.87 9.33 21.26
N PRO A 188 -2.70 9.68 22.25
CA PRO A 188 -3.79 8.81 22.72
C PRO A 188 -4.82 8.53 21.62
N THR A 189 -5.76 7.62 21.94
CA THR A 189 -6.73 6.92 21.07
C THR A 189 -7.57 7.75 20.08
N ASP A 190 -7.44 9.07 20.04
CA ASP A 190 -8.30 9.94 19.26
C ASP A 190 -7.53 10.68 18.15
N SER A 191 -6.22 10.44 18.01
CA SER A 191 -5.41 11.01 16.92
C SER A 191 -4.50 10.02 16.18
N TYR A 192 -4.98 8.81 15.89
CA TYR A 192 -4.25 7.80 15.11
C TYR A 192 -3.83 8.27 13.71
N CYS A 193 -2.61 8.03 13.26
CA CYS A 193 -2.24 8.32 11.86
C CYS A 193 -3.14 7.59 10.85
N GLN A 194 -3.69 6.44 11.23
CA GLN A 194 -4.67 5.65 10.50
C GLN A 194 -5.46 4.78 11.47
N LYS A 195 -6.76 4.58 11.24
CA LYS A 195 -7.61 3.78 12.15
C LYS A 195 -7.54 2.27 11.91
N ALA A 196 -7.21 1.82 10.71
CA ALA A 196 -7.13 0.40 10.38
C ALA A 196 -5.97 0.12 9.41
N MET A 197 -5.08 -0.81 9.78
CA MET A 197 -3.94 -1.25 8.96
C MET A 197 -4.14 -2.64 8.35
N PHE A 198 -4.86 -3.50 9.06
CA PHE A 198 -5.07 -4.90 8.69
C PHE A 198 -6.57 -5.13 8.59
N ARG A 199 -7.03 -5.68 7.45
CA ARG A 199 -8.44 -5.99 7.22
C ARG A 199 -8.62 -7.45 6.82
N ILE A 200 -9.57 -8.13 7.44
CA ILE A 200 -10.00 -9.50 7.09
C ILE A 200 -11.50 -9.49 6.87
N LEU A 201 -11.93 -9.95 5.69
CA LEU A 201 -13.34 -10.01 5.29
C LEU A 201 -13.70 -11.40 4.76
N GLY A 202 -15.00 -11.61 4.59
CA GLY A 202 -15.55 -12.80 3.94
C GLY A 202 -15.37 -14.08 4.76
N ASN A 203 -15.48 -15.23 4.08
CA ASN A 203 -15.34 -16.54 4.72
C ASN A 203 -13.87 -16.98 4.74
N THR A 204 -13.05 -16.22 5.48
CA THR A 204 -11.62 -16.46 5.60
C THR A 204 -11.33 -17.49 6.70
N GLN A 205 -10.46 -18.47 6.42
CA GLN A 205 -10.18 -19.61 7.32
C GLN A 205 -8.68 -19.86 7.49
N ASN A 206 -8.27 -20.33 8.67
CA ASN A 206 -6.89 -20.72 8.97
C ASN A 206 -5.88 -19.59 8.70
N ILE A 207 -6.08 -18.46 9.38
CA ILE A 207 -5.17 -17.32 9.34
C ILE A 207 -4.34 -17.31 10.63
N TYR A 208 -3.03 -17.32 10.48
CA TYR A 208 -2.06 -17.29 11.56
C TYR A 208 -1.22 -16.02 11.39
N ILE A 209 -1.24 -15.14 12.40
CA ILE A 209 -0.57 -13.84 12.45
C ILE A 209 0.19 -13.75 13.77
#